data_AF-A0A931W4R3-F1
#
_entry.id   AF-A0A931W4R3-F1
#
_cell.length_a   1.000
_cell.length_b   1.000
_cell.length_c   1.000
_cell.angle_alpha   90.00
_cell.angle_beta   90.00
_cell.angle_gamma   90.00
#
_symmetry.space_group_name_H-M   'P 1'
#
loop_
_entity.id
_entity.type
_entity.pdbx_description
1 polymer ?
#
loop_
_entity_poly.entity_id
_entity_poly.type
_entity_poly.pdbx_seq_one_letter_code
_entity_poly.pdbx_strand_id
1 'polypeptide(L)'
;MITASLQKVHIGLNVNNVDRSVKLYRAMFRIEPVKWKPGYAKFDIEVPPLNLTLNYSDNIADQGALNYLGIEVETTAAVLAAKERLKNAGLATQDERHHGKHRL
;
A
#
# COMPACT_ATOMS: atom_id res chain seq x y z
N MET A 1 -18.66 7.82 14.86
CA MET A 1 -18.92 6.97 13.69
C MET A 1 -17.86 7.29 12.64
N ILE A 2 -17.11 6.30 12.16
CA ILE A 2 -16.26 6.50 10.98
C ILE A 2 -17.23 6.58 9.81
N THR A 3 -17.45 7.76 9.25
CA THR A 3 -18.09 7.89 7.94
C THR A 3 -17.21 7.13 6.96
N ALA A 4 -17.77 6.09 6.32
CA ALA A 4 -17.03 5.25 5.39
C ALA A 4 -16.69 6.04 4.12
N SER A 5 -15.56 6.73 4.12
CA SER A 5 -14.82 7.05 2.91
C SER A 5 -14.14 5.77 2.39
N LEU A 6 -13.95 5.62 1.09
CA LEU A 6 -13.24 4.46 0.54
C LEU A 6 -11.86 4.37 1.21
N GLN A 7 -11.66 3.29 1.96
CA GLN A 7 -10.40 2.97 2.62
C GLN A 7 -9.90 1.66 2.05
N LYS A 8 -8.72 1.70 1.43
CA LYS A 8 -8.05 0.46 1.01
C LYS A 8 -6.95 0.16 2.01
N VAL A 9 -6.89 -1.10 2.45
CA VAL A 9 -5.67 -1.60 3.07
C VAL A 9 -4.56 -1.46 2.02
N HIS A 10 -3.40 -0.97 2.44
CA HIS A 10 -2.25 -0.87 1.58
C HIS A 10 -1.12 -1.74 2.14
N ILE A 11 -0.70 -2.70 1.33
CA ILE A 11 0.36 -3.65 1.69
C ILE A 11 1.51 -3.46 0.72
N GLY A 12 2.68 -3.15 1.25
CA GLY A 12 3.95 -3.27 0.54
C GLY A 12 4.61 -4.58 0.89
N LEU A 13 4.94 -5.39 -0.12
CA LEU A 13 5.74 -6.61 0.05
C LEU A 13 7.09 -6.43 -0.62
N ASN A 14 8.12 -6.99 0.00
CA ASN A 14 9.41 -7.20 -0.61
C ASN A 14 9.43 -8.57 -1.31
N VAL A 15 9.95 -8.60 -2.53
CA VAL A 15 10.08 -9.80 -3.37
C VAL A 15 11.45 -9.82 -4.02
N ASN A 16 12.03 -11.00 -4.26
CA ASN A 16 13.31 -11.11 -4.98
C ASN A 16 13.10 -11.25 -6.50
N ASN A 17 11.86 -11.37 -6.95
CA ASN A 17 11.51 -11.42 -8.36
C ASN A 17 10.12 -10.82 -8.58
N VAL A 18 10.10 -9.58 -9.07
CA VAL A 18 8.85 -8.84 -9.30
C VAL A 18 8.03 -9.49 -10.41
N ASP A 19 8.64 -9.93 -11.50
CA ASP A 19 7.91 -10.50 -12.64
C ASP A 19 7.22 -11.82 -12.28
N ARG A 20 7.89 -12.68 -11.50
CA ARG A 20 7.30 -13.90 -10.95
C ARG A 20 6.13 -13.57 -10.03
N SER A 21 6.28 -12.56 -9.18
CA SER A 21 5.23 -12.14 -8.25
C SER A 21 4.04 -11.51 -8.99
N VAL A 22 4.28 -10.74 -10.05
CA VAL A 22 3.24 -10.21 -10.94
C VAL A 22 2.44 -11.36 -11.56
N LYS A 23 3.09 -12.41 -12.05
CA LYS A 23 2.39 -13.60 -12.58
C LYS A 23 1.46 -14.23 -11.53
N LEU A 24 1.93 -14.37 -10.28
CA LEU A 24 1.13 -14.89 -9.16
C LEU A 24 -0.11 -14.03 -8.91
N TYR A 25 0.07 -12.72 -8.72
CA TYR A 25 -1.03 -11.83 -8.34
C TYR A 25 -2.00 -11.53 -9.49
N ARG A 26 -1.53 -11.57 -10.75
CA ARG A 26 -2.41 -11.58 -11.92
C ARG A 26 -3.32 -12.81 -11.92
N ALA A 27 -2.79 -13.99 -11.64
CA ALA A 27 -3.59 -15.21 -11.56
C ALA A 27 -4.57 -15.19 -10.38
N MET A 28 -4.14 -14.67 -9.23
CA MET A 28 -4.95 -14.59 -8.01
C MET A 28 -6.13 -13.62 -8.15
N PHE A 29 -5.88 -12.40 -8.62
CA PHE A 29 -6.88 -11.34 -8.66
C PHE A 29 -7.54 -11.15 -10.04
N ARG A 30 -7.02 -11.82 -11.08
CA ARG A 30 -7.52 -11.72 -12.47
C ARG A 30 -7.54 -10.29 -13.00
N ILE A 31 -6.56 -9.47 -12.59
CA ILE A 31 -6.37 -8.10 -13.05
C ILE A 31 -4.90 -7.85 -13.42
N GLU A 32 -4.66 -6.81 -14.21
CA GLU A 32 -3.32 -6.31 -14.50
C GLU A 32 -2.83 -5.34 -13.41
N PRO A 33 -1.51 -5.23 -13.18
CA PRO A 33 -0.97 -4.17 -12.34
C PRO A 33 -1.22 -2.82 -12.98
N VAL A 34 -1.71 -1.85 -12.19
CA VAL A 34 -1.89 -0.45 -12.62
C VAL A 34 -0.56 0.28 -12.84
N LYS A 35 0.55 -0.28 -12.34
CA LYS A 35 1.91 0.19 -12.61
C LYS A 35 2.89 -0.98 -12.55
N TRP A 36 3.76 -1.09 -13.55
CA TRP A 36 4.81 -2.10 -13.60
C TRP A 36 6.05 -1.52 -14.25
N LYS A 37 7.18 -1.60 -13.55
CA LYS A 37 8.48 -1.10 -13.99
C LYS A 37 9.59 -1.96 -13.36
N PRO A 38 10.85 -1.85 -13.80
CA PRO A 38 11.95 -2.59 -13.18
C PRO A 38 11.96 -2.39 -11.66
N GLY A 39 11.96 -3.51 -10.93
CA GLY A 39 11.99 -3.54 -9.48
C GLY A 39 10.68 -3.16 -8.76
N TYR A 40 9.58 -2.91 -9.47
CA TYR A 40 8.32 -2.47 -8.84
C TYR A 40 7.06 -2.84 -9.62
N ALA A 41 6.04 -3.32 -8.91
CA ALA A 41 4.68 -3.42 -9.45
C ALA A 41 3.64 -2.97 -8.43
N LYS A 42 2.49 -2.51 -8.93
CA LYS A 42 1.35 -2.10 -8.11
C LYS A 42 0.05 -2.65 -8.69
N PHE A 43 -0.75 -3.26 -7.83
CA PHE A 43 -2.13 -3.66 -8.11
C PHE A 43 -3.07 -2.75 -7.32
N ASP A 44 -4.17 -2.36 -7.98
CA ASP A 44 -5.27 -1.66 -7.33
C ASP A 44 -6.51 -2.54 -7.44
N ILE A 45 -6.86 -3.18 -6.34
CA ILE A 45 -7.89 -4.21 -6.27
C ILE A 45 -9.14 -3.57 -5.65
N GLU A 46 -10.28 -3.78 -6.30
CA GLU A 46 -11.57 -3.23 -5.84
C GLU A 46 -12.23 -4.13 -4.80
N VAL A 47 -12.18 -5.44 -4.99
CA VAL A 47 -12.84 -6.42 -4.12
C VAL A 47 -11.90 -7.62 -3.84
N PRO A 48 -11.38 -7.77 -2.62
CA PRO A 48 -11.47 -6.81 -1.50
C PRO A 48 -10.68 -5.52 -1.79
N PRO A 49 -11.08 -4.36 -1.23
CA PRO A 49 -10.36 -3.10 -1.45
C PRO A 49 -8.92 -3.17 -0.94
N LEU A 50 -7.97 -3.32 -1.85
CA LEU A 50 -6.56 -3.55 -1.54
C LEU A 50 -5.68 -2.79 -2.53
N ASN A 51 -4.78 -1.97 -1.99
CA ASN A 51 -3.64 -1.47 -2.72
C ASN A 51 -2.46 -2.41 -2.42
N LEU A 52 -1.90 -3.07 -3.42
CA LEU A 52 -0.78 -3.99 -3.23
C LEU A 52 0.43 -3.47 -4.00
N THR A 53 1.57 -3.31 -3.33
CA THR A 53 2.84 -2.96 -3.98
C THR A 53 3.86 -4.06 -3.79
N LEU A 54 4.58 -4.39 -4.86
CA LEU A 54 5.64 -5.38 -4.90
C LEU A 54 6.94 -4.63 -5.16
N ASN A 55 7.88 -4.73 -4.23
CA ASN A 55 9.14 -3.99 -4.27
C ASN A 55 10.27 -5.02 -4.34
N TYR A 56 11.15 -4.86 -5.33
CA TYR A 56 12.34 -5.69 -5.39
C TYR A 56 13.24 -5.41 -4.19
N SER A 57 13.76 -6.46 -3.57
CA SER A 57 14.78 -6.36 -2.53
C SER A 57 15.73 -7.56 -2.60
N ASP A 58 17.04 -7.25 -2.56
CA ASP A 58 18.13 -8.23 -2.51
C ASP A 58 18.25 -8.90 -1.14
N ASN A 59 17.65 -8.30 -0.11
CA ASN A 59 17.84 -8.68 1.29
C ASN A 59 16.50 -9.03 1.96
N ILE A 60 15.95 -10.17 1.57
CA ILE A 60 14.80 -10.78 2.25
C ILE A 60 15.09 -12.23 2.59
N ALA A 61 14.80 -12.60 3.83
CA ALA A 61 14.87 -13.99 4.29
C ALA A 61 13.84 -14.85 3.53
N ASP A 62 12.62 -14.34 3.36
CA ASP A 62 11.51 -15.03 2.71
C ASP A 62 10.85 -14.20 1.60
N GLN A 63 10.33 -14.88 0.58
CA GLN A 63 9.54 -14.24 -0.47
C GLN A 63 8.22 -13.68 0.07
N GLY A 64 7.93 -12.42 -0.26
CA GLY A 64 6.72 -11.75 0.20
C GLY A 64 6.83 -11.22 1.63
N ALA A 65 8.05 -10.98 2.12
CA ALA A 65 8.26 -10.32 3.41
C ALA A 65 7.55 -8.96 3.44
N LEU A 66 6.88 -8.66 4.57
CA LEU A 66 6.20 -7.39 4.75
C LEU A 66 7.23 -6.25 4.69
N ASN A 67 6.98 -5.27 3.82
CA ASN A 67 7.75 -4.03 3.76
C ASN A 67 7.07 -2.97 4.63
N TYR A 68 5.78 -2.69 4.37
CA TYR A 68 5.01 -1.74 5.15
C TYR A 68 3.49 -1.99 5.03
N LEU A 69 2.75 -1.42 5.98
CA LEU A 69 1.30 -1.39 6.02
C LEU A 69 0.83 0.07 6.04
N GLY A 70 -0.34 0.33 5.46
CA GLY A 70 -0.99 1.63 5.57
C GLY A 70 -2.46 1.57 5.21
N ILE A 71 -3.12 2.72 5.33
CA ILE A 71 -4.51 2.91 4.90
C ILE A 71 -4.50 4.00 3.82
N GLU A 72 -4.91 3.64 2.61
CA GLU A 72 -5.13 4.59 1.53
C GLU A 72 -6.51 5.22 1.69
N VAL A 73 -6.55 6.56 1.73
CA VAL A 73 -7.77 7.36 1.90
C VAL A 73 -7.95 8.30 0.70
N GLU A 74 -9.18 8.70 0.45
CA GLU A 74 -9.54 9.51 -0.72
C GLU A 74 -8.93 10.92 -0.72
N THR A 75 -8.73 11.55 0.46
CA THR A 75 -8.40 12.98 0.55
C THR A 75 -7.25 13.26 1.52
N THR A 76 -6.51 14.34 1.25
CA THR A 76 -5.52 14.89 2.20
C THR A 76 -6.17 15.23 3.55
N ALA A 77 -7.40 15.75 3.54
CA ALA A 77 -8.11 16.11 4.77
C ALA A 77 -8.32 14.89 5.68
N ALA A 78 -8.62 13.73 5.12
CA ALA A 78 -8.73 12.48 5.88
C ALA A 78 -7.39 12.05 6.50
N VAL A 79 -6.28 12.21 5.78
CA VAL A 79 -4.92 11.98 6.33
C VAL A 79 -4.66 12.91 7.51
N LEU A 80 -4.87 14.22 7.33
CA LEU A 80 -4.62 15.21 8.39
C LEU A 80 -5.51 14.95 9.62
N ALA A 81 -6.78 14.63 9.43
CA ALA A 81 -7.69 14.30 10.52
C ALA A 81 -7.26 13.05 11.29
N ALA A 82 -6.76 12.02 10.61
CA ALA A 82 -6.23 10.83 11.27
C ALA A 82 -4.93 11.11 12.01
N LYS A 83 -4.03 11.91 11.44
CA LYS A 83 -2.80 12.35 12.10
C LYS A 83 -3.09 13.09 13.40
N GLU A 84 -4.02 14.06 13.38
CA GLU A 84 -4.40 14.81 14.57
C GLU A 84 -5.03 13.89 15.63
N ARG A 85 -5.86 12.92 15.23
CA ARG A 85 -6.36 11.89 16.15
C ARG A 85 -5.25 11.07 16.80
N LEU A 86 -4.24 10.64 16.04
CA LEU A 86 -3.10 9.87 16.57
C LEU A 86 -2.27 10.70 17.55
N LYS A 87 -1.97 11.96 17.21
CA LYS A 87 -1.28 12.90 18.11
C LYS A 87 -2.06 13.13 19.41
N ASN A 88 -3.37 13.35 19.31
CA ASN A 88 -4.22 13.56 20.48
C ASN A 88 -4.30 12.30 21.37
N ALA A 89 -4.04 11.12 20.81
CA ALA A 89 -3.89 9.87 21.56
C ALA A 89 -2.46 9.66 22.12
N GLY A 90 -1.55 10.62 21.97
CA GLY A 90 -0.16 10.53 22.44
C GLY A 90 0.75 9.68 21.55
N LEU A 91 0.32 9.32 20.34
CA LEU A 91 1.11 8.51 19.42
C LEU A 91 2.00 9.40 18.54
N ALA A 92 3.25 8.98 18.37
CA ALA A 92 4.18 9.65 17.46
C ALA A 92 3.70 9.53 16.01
N THR A 93 3.79 10.64 15.26
CA THR A 93 3.43 10.68 13.83
C THR A 93 4.59 11.29 13.04
N GLN A 94 4.93 10.70 11.90
CA GLN A 94 5.87 11.26 10.94
C GLN A 94 5.15 11.62 9.64
N ASP A 95 5.52 12.75 9.03
CA ASP A 95 4.98 13.12 7.72
C ASP A 95 5.82 12.53 6.59
N GLU A 96 5.18 11.75 5.72
CA GLU A 96 5.77 11.29 4.48
C GLU A 96 5.00 11.87 3.29
N ARG A 97 5.58 12.88 2.64
CA ARG A 97 4.99 13.51 1.44
C ARG A 97 5.48 12.77 0.19
N HIS A 98 4.71 11.79 -0.26
CA HIS A 98 4.91 11.24 -1.60
C HIS A 98 4.14 12.07 -2.62
N HIS A 99 4.84 12.63 -3.62
CA HIS A 99 4.21 13.28 -4.77
C HIS A 99 3.22 12.30 -5.43
N GLY A 100 1.92 12.47 -5.17
CA GLY A 100 0.83 11.87 -5.93
C GLY A 100 -0.15 10.92 -5.23
N LYS A 101 -0.03 10.57 -3.93
CA LYS A 101 -1.11 9.81 -3.22
C LYS A 101 -1.18 10.10 -1.71
N HIS A 102 -2.41 10.26 -1.20
CA HIS A 102 -2.72 10.50 0.21
C HIS A 102 -2.62 9.20 1.02
N ARG A 103 -1.63 9.09 1.90
CA ARG A 103 -1.37 7.89 2.72
C ARG A 103 -1.04 8.27 4.16
N LEU A 104 -1.46 7.42 5.09
CA LEU A 104 -1.07 7.38 6.50
C LEU A 104 -0.14 6.20 6.73
#